data_AF-A0A962CJU8-F1
#
_entry.id   AF-A0A962CJU8-F1
#
_cell.length_a   1.000
_cell.length_b   1.000
_cell.length_c   1.000
_cell.angle_alpha   90.00
_cell.angle_beta   90.00
_cell.angle_gamma   90.00
#
_symmetry.space_group_name_H-M   'P 1'
#
loop_
_entity.id
_entity.type
_entity.pdbx_description
1 polymer ?
#
loop_
_entity_poly.entity_id
_entity_poly.type
_entity_poly.pdbx_seq_one_letter_code
_entity_poly.pdbx_strand_id
1 'polypeptide(L)' 'MLVARESKTKKPIPLNDKLQRRLREVGFLLLLPLAIYLFACLWTYIPADPGWSHVGEPEKVANFGGKIGAYLADLLFYF' A
#
# COMPACT_ATOMS: atom_id res chain seq x y z
N MET A 1 2.80 -11.65 -58.32
CA MET A 1 2.01 -10.76 -57.43
C MET A 1 2.68 -10.76 -56.06
N LEU A 2 3.47 -9.74 -55.72
CA LEU A 2 4.07 -9.58 -54.40
C LEU A 2 3.19 -8.62 -53.61
N VAL A 3 2.45 -9.13 -52.62
CA VAL A 3 1.69 -8.31 -51.68
C VAL A 3 2.68 -7.69 -50.70
N ALA A 4 2.91 -6.38 -50.82
CA ALA A 4 3.68 -5.62 -49.84
C ALA A 4 2.94 -5.65 -48.51
N ARG A 5 3.58 -6.19 -47.46
CA ARG A 5 3.09 -6.12 -46.08
C ARG A 5 3.33 -4.70 -45.56
N GLU A 6 2.27 -3.96 -45.28
CA GLU A 6 2.40 -2.68 -44.56
C GLU A 6 2.92 -2.94 -43.14
N SER A 7 4.13 -2.43 -42.87
CA SER A 7 4.67 -2.39 -41.52
C SER A 7 3.95 -1.27 -40.75
N LYS A 8 3.00 -1.63 -39.89
CA LYS A 8 2.41 -0.70 -38.93
C LYS A 8 3.52 -0.16 -38.01
N THR A 9 4.00 1.04 -38.30
CA THR A 9 4.93 1.77 -37.44
C THR A 9 4.20 2.13 -36.14
N LYS A 10 4.57 1.49 -35.03
CA LYS A 10 4.04 1.86 -33.70
C LYS A 10 4.44 3.31 -33.43
N LYS A 11 3.47 4.23 -33.42
CA LYS A 11 3.71 5.61 -33.00
C LYS A 11 4.38 5.61 -31.62
N PRO A 12 5.45 6.40 -31.42
CA PRO A 12 6.13 6.46 -30.13
C PRO A 12 5.16 6.99 -29.07
N ILE A 13 5.02 6.24 -27.99
CA ILE A 13 4.22 6.62 -26.83
C ILE A 13 4.75 7.96 -26.30
N PRO A 14 3.91 9.00 -26.17
CA PRO A 14 4.35 10.31 -25.69
C PRO A 14 4.94 10.19 -24.29
N LEU A 15 5.93 11.04 -23.98
CA LEU A 15 6.68 10.98 -22.72
C LEU A 15 5.78 11.00 -21.47
N ASN A 16 4.66 11.73 -21.54
CA ASN A 16 3.70 11.84 -20.44
C ASN A 16 2.99 10.50 -20.14
N ASP A 17 2.62 9.73 -21.16
CA ASP A 17 1.98 8.41 -20.98
C ASP A 17 2.94 7.41 -20.34
N LYS A 18 4.23 7.48 -20.69
CA LYS A 18 5.27 6.67 -20.06
C LYS A 18 5.42 7.04 -18.58
N LEU A 19 5.51 8.34 -18.26
CA LEU A 19 5.63 8.81 -16.88
C LEU A 19 4.42 8.42 -16.04
N GLN A 20 3.19 8.64 -16.53
CA GLN A 20 1.97 8.23 -15.83
C GLN A 20 1.93 6.72 -15.57
N ARG A 21 2.36 5.91 -16.54
CA ARG A 21 2.46 4.47 -16.37
C ARG A 21 3.46 4.11 -15.27
N ARG A 22 4.64 4.74 -15.23
CA ARG A 22 5.64 4.52 -14.18
C ARG A 22 5.14 4.94 -12.81
N LEU A 23 4.47 6.09 -12.70
CA LEU A 23 3.88 6.55 -11.45
C LEU A 23 2.81 5.59 -10.94
N ARG A 24 1.97 5.03 -11.82
CA ARG A 24 1.00 4.00 -11.44
C ARG A 24 1.68 2.70 -11.00
N GLU A 25 2.70 2.25 -11.72
CA GLU A 25 3.45 1.04 -11.35
C GLU A 25 4.12 1.21 -9.98
N VAL A 26 4.82 2.33 -9.73
CA VAL A 26 5.44 2.63 -8.44
C VAL A 26 4.39 2.81 -7.35
N GLY A 27 3.30 3.52 -7.66
CA GLY A 27 2.17 3.70 -6.73
C GLY A 27 1.59 2.36 -6.29
N PHE A 28 1.33 1.43 -7.21
CA PHE A 28 0.87 0.10 -6.87
C PHE A 28 1.88 -0.69 -6.02
N LEU A 29 3.17 -0.61 -6.37
CA LEU A 29 4.22 -1.31 -5.64
C LEU A 29 4.40 -0.80 -4.20
N LEU A 30 4.05 0.45 -3.92
CA LEU A 30 4.11 1.02 -2.57
C LEU A 30 2.79 0.88 -1.81
N LEU A 31 1.67 1.21 -2.45
CA LEU A 31 0.36 1.24 -1.82
C LEU A 31 -0.17 -0.15 -1.51
N LEU A 32 0.08 -1.15 -2.37
CA LEU A 32 -0.41 -2.50 -2.14
C LEU A 32 0.18 -3.14 -0.87
N PRO A 33 1.51 -3.23 -0.67
CA PRO A 33 2.06 -3.77 0.57
C PRO A 33 1.71 -2.92 1.79
N LEU A 34 1.63 -1.59 1.64
CA LEU A 34 1.17 -0.71 2.72
C LEU A 34 -0.27 -1.04 3.13
N ALA A 35 -1.17 -1.21 2.16
CA ALA A 35 -2.56 -1.57 2.42
C ALA A 35 -2.67 -2.95 3.10
N ILE A 36 -1.88 -3.93 2.67
CA ILE A 36 -1.84 -5.27 3.29
C ILE A 36 -1.32 -5.16 4.74
N TYR A 37 -0.25 -4.41 4.96
CA TYR A 37 0.30 -4.18 6.30
C TYR A 37 -0.73 -3.52 7.21
N LEU A 38 -1.38 -2.45 6.76
CA LEU A 38 -2.42 -1.76 7.51
C LEU A 38 -3.59 -2.69 7.80
N PHE A 39 -4.07 -3.44 6.82
CA PHE A 39 -5.14 -4.43 7.01
C PHE A 39 -4.76 -5.46 8.08
N ALA A 40 -3.53 -5.98 8.07
CA ALA A 40 -3.07 -6.92 9.11
C ALA A 40 -3.01 -6.27 10.50
N CYS A 41 -2.55 -5.02 10.60
CA CYS A 41 -2.56 -4.27 11.86
C CYS A 41 -3.98 -4.08 12.40
N LEU A 42 -4.93 -3.69 11.54
CA LEU A 42 -6.34 -3.52 11.91
C LEU A 42 -7.00 -4.85 12.28
N TRP A 43 -6.74 -5.91 11.51
CA TRP A 43 -7.32 -7.24 11.74
C TRP A 43 -6.87 -7.85 13.08
N THR A 44 -5.64 -7.52 13.50
CA THR A 44 -5.05 -7.99 14.76
C THR A 44 -5.12 -6.93 15.87
N TYR A 45 -6.02 -5.95 15.76
CA TYR A 45 -6.20 -4.92 16.76
C TYR A 45 -6.67 -5.49 18.10
N ILE A 46 -6.00 -5.11 19.18
CA ILE A 46 -6.34 -5.51 20.55
C ILE A 46 -6.34 -4.24 21.43
N PRO A 47 -7.42 -3.94 22.18
CA PRO A 47 -7.50 -2.74 23.03
C PRO A 47 -6.47 -2.65 24.16
N ALA A 48 -5.81 -3.77 24.48
CA ALA A 48 -4.72 -3.82 25.47
C ALA A 48 -3.35 -3.43 24.90
N ASP A 49 -3.22 -3.28 23.57
CA ASP A 49 -2.00 -2.80 22.92
C ASP A 49 -1.85 -1.27 23.11
N PRO A 50 -0.62 -0.72 23.05
CA PRO A 50 -0.42 0.71 23.30
C PRO A 50 -1.05 1.55 22.18
N GLY A 51 -1.73 2.63 22.56
CA GLY A 51 -2.46 3.51 21.65
C GLY A 51 -2.53 4.94 22.15
N TRP A 52 -3.02 5.84 21.31
CA TRP A 52 -3.32 7.22 21.74
C TRP A 52 -4.57 7.27 22.60
N SER A 53 -5.50 6.34 22.39
CA SER A 53 -6.78 6.25 23.10
C SER A 53 -6.69 5.37 24.36
N HIS A 54 -5.63 4.55 24.48
CA HIS A 54 -5.45 3.56 25.54
C HIS A 54 -4.19 3.89 26.36
N VAL A 55 -4.35 4.09 27.67
CA VAL A 55 -3.23 4.39 28.59
C VAL A 55 -2.76 3.10 29.24
N GLY A 56 -1.62 2.57 28.77
CA GLY A 56 -0.95 1.41 29.34
C GLY A 56 0.25 0.98 28.49
N GLU A 57 1.38 0.64 29.13
CA GLU A 57 2.49 -0.03 28.47
C GLU A 57 2.35 -1.54 28.73
N PRO A 58 1.85 -2.33 27.76
CA PRO A 58 1.75 -3.76 27.94
C PRO A 58 3.15 -4.40 27.93
N GLU A 59 3.33 -5.47 28.72
CA GLU A 59 4.58 -6.25 28.71
C GLU A 59 4.91 -6.81 27.32
N LYS A 60 3.87 -7.07 26.51
CA LYS A 60 4.00 -7.56 25.14
C LYS A 60 2.93 -6.98 24.25
N VAL A 61 3.32 -6.54 23.05
CA VAL A 61 2.39 -6.11 22.00
C VAL A 61 1.94 -7.32 21.18
N ALA A 62 0.63 -7.47 21.02
CA ALA A 62 0.02 -8.58 20.31
C ALA A 62 -0.32 -8.25 18.85
N ASN A 63 -0.43 -6.96 18.49
CA ASN A 63 -0.60 -6.53 17.11
C ASN A 63 0.49 -7.08 16.17
N PHE A 64 0.10 -7.54 14.98
CA PHE A 64 1.04 -8.06 13.99
C PHE A 64 2.10 -7.03 13.56
N GLY A 65 1.74 -5.76 13.46
CA GLY A 65 2.66 -4.66 13.17
C GLY A 65 3.46 -4.17 14.38
N GLY A 66 3.40 -4.87 15.51
CA GLY A 66 4.05 -4.47 16.76
C GLY A 66 3.54 -3.13 17.28
N LYS A 67 4.40 -2.37 17.99
CA LYS A 67 4.02 -1.06 18.56
C LYS A 67 3.47 -0.11 17.48
N ILE A 68 4.16 -0.01 16.33
CA ILE A 68 3.74 0.90 15.24
C ILE A 68 2.37 0.48 14.69
N GLY A 69 2.16 -0.82 14.46
CA GLY A 69 0.87 -1.35 14.01
C GLY A 69 -0.25 -1.11 15.01
N ALA A 70 0.02 -1.26 16.30
CA ALA A 70 -0.93 -0.97 17.37
C ALA A 70 -1.36 0.50 17.38
N TYR A 71 -0.41 1.44 17.32
CA TYR A 71 -0.72 2.87 17.23
C TYR A 71 -1.50 3.21 15.95
N LEU A 72 -1.09 2.68 14.79
CA LEU A 72 -1.80 2.92 13.54
C LEU A 72 -3.23 2.37 13.57
N ALA A 73 -3.42 1.17 14.11
CA ALA A 73 -4.73 0.56 14.24
C ALA A 73 -5.60 1.34 15.24
N ASP A 74 -5.06 1.78 16.38
CA ASP A 74 -5.76 2.62 17.35
C ASP A 74 -6.21 3.95 16.72
N LEU A 75 -5.32 4.61 15.96
CA LEU A 75 -5.65 5.84 15.24
C LEU A 75 -6.78 5.63 14.23
N LEU A 76 -6.70 4.58 13.42
CA LEU A 76 -7.67 4.33 12.35
C LEU A 76 -9.02 3.80 12.85
N PHE A 77 -9.08 3.25 14.07
CA PHE A 77 -10.29 2.66 14.63
C PHE A 77 -11.05 3.65 15.53
N TYR A 78 -10.34 4.55 16.22
CA TYR A 78 -10.93 5.43 17.24
C TYR A 78 -10.94 6.93 16.88
N PHE A 79 -10.16 7.39 15.90
CA PHE A 79 -10.23 8.76 15.36
C PHE A 79 -10.90 8.79 13.99
#